data_AF-A0A367EVR1-F1
#
_entry.id   AF-A0A367EVR1-F1
#
_cell.length_a   1.000
_cell.length_b   1.000
_cell.length_c   1.000
_cell.angle_alpha   90.00
_cell.angle_beta   90.00
_cell.angle_gamma   90.00
#
_symmetry.space_group_name_H-M   'P 1'
#
loop_
_entity.id
_entity.type
_entity.pdbx_description
1 polymer ?
#
loop_
_entity_poly.entity_id
_entity_poly.type
_entity_poly.pdbx_seq_one_letter_code
_entity_poly.pdbx_strand_id
1 'polypeptide(L)'
;MGAHTAERDSRLSFWLRVREFAVPPSMIVTATARRLSGDWAGACAAAHIDVDLDLRSVARIRGGELAARLRNDLRHLAPDLLRWHMPRIAPDGLLRPGLTLTLARYDAAGPDGAGPVHLVARTPPAWADAGQRFSIALWDGSRSGPDAPAGIRHHPHPGPHRRFRLDLHRHLWDVRSTDALPTRSGADRPPTDRGCDSGPELPGVGPWRHHCPVDRWAAEADILLRGEGRPAGAVTVRLGARRRLVLNLRPDDDGTGRPARLRSATATDGSVSSLPVLPEAATWTLPDLALLRAGLVEAGRLHPLVASALVPDRSPTGSPVATEQPDGSQVVECRGAQHRIGLVDGVLTPLDHDPSEIRREELLAALSGTPLPCLQAIDRAHLKPECLAGVRERLDHGDNAGALAAVESLLGPEAVLRSGALRDELEAAAQRRITHKLFREGLVGAGPRRDHPKRRRSPDHRSHPRDATFY
;
A
#
# COMPACT_ATOMS: atom_id res chain seq x y z
N MET A 1 3.35 -12.06 -28.76
CA MET A 1 4.53 -11.59 -28.01
C MET A 1 4.32 -10.22 -27.33
N GLY A 2 3.52 -9.29 -27.87
CA GLY A 2 3.35 -7.94 -27.29
C GLY A 2 2.53 -7.80 -25.99
N ALA A 3 1.48 -8.61 -25.77
CA ALA A 3 0.62 -8.47 -24.58
C ALA A 3 1.31 -8.87 -23.26
N HIS A 4 2.31 -9.76 -23.30
CA HIS A 4 3.03 -10.22 -22.11
C HIS A 4 4.09 -9.22 -21.64
N THR A 5 4.74 -8.52 -22.58
CA THR A 5 5.69 -7.45 -22.26
C THR A 5 4.96 -6.24 -21.68
N ALA A 6 3.83 -5.82 -22.26
CA ALA A 6 3.03 -4.72 -21.76
C ALA A 6 2.48 -4.93 -20.34
N GLU A 7 2.03 -6.15 -20.00
CA GLU A 7 1.56 -6.48 -18.64
C GLU A 7 2.71 -6.53 -17.62
N ARG A 8 3.90 -7.00 -18.05
CA ARG A 8 5.12 -6.98 -17.23
C ARG A 8 5.55 -5.56 -16.91
N ASP A 9 5.59 -4.71 -17.92
CA ASP A 9 5.97 -3.30 -17.80
C ASP A 9 4.94 -2.54 -16.96
N SER A 10 3.65 -2.89 -17.07
CA SER A 10 2.56 -2.34 -16.24
C SER A 10 2.75 -2.65 -14.75
N ARG A 11 3.05 -3.91 -14.37
CA ARG A 11 3.24 -4.27 -12.95
C ARG A 11 4.53 -3.68 -12.36
N LEU A 12 5.61 -3.60 -13.14
CA LEU A 12 6.85 -2.97 -12.68
C LEU A 12 6.68 -1.46 -12.52
N SER A 13 6.06 -0.79 -13.50
CA SER A 13 5.73 0.65 -13.41
C SER A 13 4.81 0.95 -12.23
N PHE A 14 3.82 0.08 -11.98
CA PHE A 14 2.97 0.16 -10.79
C PHE A 14 3.78 0.16 -9.50
N TRP A 15 4.71 -0.79 -9.31
CA TRP A 15 5.50 -0.86 -8.08
C TRP A 15 6.56 0.24 -7.97
N LEU A 16 7.08 0.75 -9.09
CA LEU A 16 7.94 1.94 -9.11
C LEU A 16 7.19 3.17 -8.58
N ARG A 17 6.00 3.45 -9.10
CA ARG A 17 5.14 4.56 -8.63
C ARG A 17 4.80 4.40 -7.14
N VAL A 18 4.41 3.19 -6.71
CA VAL A 18 4.13 2.93 -5.28
C VAL A 18 5.37 3.17 -4.41
N ARG A 19 6.56 2.79 -4.88
CA ARG A 19 7.80 2.97 -4.13
C ARG A 19 8.16 4.44 -3.92
N GLU A 20 7.87 5.28 -4.91
CA GLU A 20 8.13 6.71 -4.84
C GLU A 20 7.29 7.38 -3.74
N PHE A 21 6.02 7.01 -3.60
CA PHE A 21 5.06 7.76 -2.76
C PHE A 21 4.61 7.04 -1.48
N ALA A 22 4.51 5.71 -1.47
CA ALA A 22 3.80 5.01 -0.39
C ALA A 22 4.55 4.94 0.94
N VAL A 23 5.89 4.90 0.89
CA VAL A 23 6.78 4.83 2.06
C VAL A 23 8.01 5.72 1.78
N PRO A 24 7.90 7.05 1.98
CA PRO A 24 8.99 7.97 1.69
C PRO A 24 10.18 7.77 2.66
N PRO A 25 11.41 8.15 2.27
CA PRO A 25 12.60 7.97 3.11
C PRO A 25 12.49 8.60 4.50
N SER A 26 11.85 9.77 4.61
CA SER A 26 11.60 10.46 5.88
C SER A 26 10.75 9.64 6.85
N MET A 27 9.77 8.89 6.33
CA MET A 27 8.94 7.97 7.11
C MET A 27 9.78 6.81 7.65
N ILE A 28 10.62 6.20 6.81
CA ILE A 28 11.51 5.09 7.20
C ILE A 28 12.46 5.53 8.32
N VAL A 29 13.10 6.69 8.15
CA VAL A 29 14.04 7.24 9.13
C VAL A 29 13.34 7.50 10.46
N THR A 30 12.19 8.18 10.43
CA THR A 30 11.45 8.54 11.65
C THR A 30 10.91 7.31 12.37
N ALA A 31 10.28 6.38 11.65
CA ALA A 31 9.72 5.17 12.22
C ALA A 31 10.81 4.25 12.77
N THR A 32 11.95 4.13 12.08
CA THR A 32 13.10 3.37 12.57
C THR A 32 13.68 3.98 13.84
N ALA A 33 13.89 5.30 13.90
CA ALA A 33 14.40 5.96 15.09
C ALA A 33 13.48 5.74 16.31
N ARG A 34 12.16 5.89 16.14
CA ARG A 34 11.15 5.63 17.18
C ARG A 34 11.17 4.18 17.65
N ARG A 35 11.19 3.23 16.72
CA ARG A 35 11.28 1.79 17.02
C ARG A 35 12.54 1.45 17.82
N LEU A 36 13.70 1.95 17.41
CA LEU A 36 14.97 1.71 18.10
C LEU A 36 15.00 2.30 19.52
N SER A 37 14.28 3.40 19.76
CA SER A 37 14.08 3.95 21.11
C SER A 37 13.06 3.18 21.97
N GLY A 38 12.40 2.15 21.42
CA GLY A 38 11.36 1.37 22.10
C GLY A 38 9.95 1.98 22.04
N ASP A 39 9.80 3.14 21.40
CA ASP A 39 8.52 3.84 21.17
C ASP A 39 7.79 3.26 19.95
N TRP A 40 7.25 2.05 20.10
CA TRP A 40 6.51 1.36 19.03
C TRP A 40 5.23 2.12 18.60
N ALA A 41 4.59 2.84 19.52
CA ALA A 41 3.40 3.63 19.21
C ALA A 41 3.75 4.86 18.36
N GLY A 42 4.84 5.56 18.71
CA GLY A 42 5.40 6.64 17.89
C GLY A 42 5.89 6.16 16.53
N ALA A 43 6.47 4.95 16.46
CA ALA A 43 6.83 4.34 15.18
C ALA A 43 5.59 4.09 14.30
N CYS A 44 4.51 3.54 14.86
CA CYS A 44 3.23 3.38 14.15
C CYS A 44 2.69 4.73 13.65
N ALA A 45 2.68 5.76 14.50
CA ALA A 45 2.21 7.09 14.13
C ALA A 45 3.00 7.69 12.95
N ALA A 46 4.33 7.53 12.96
CA ALA A 46 5.22 7.97 11.87
C ALA A 46 4.90 7.28 10.53
N ALA A 47 4.50 6.01 10.56
CA ALA A 47 4.06 5.25 9.38
C ALA A 47 2.55 5.39 9.07
N HIS A 48 1.86 6.32 9.73
CA HIS A 48 0.43 6.57 9.57
C HIS A 48 -0.45 5.36 9.91
N ILE A 49 0.00 4.58 10.89
CA ILE A 49 -0.72 3.46 11.48
C ILE A 49 -1.28 3.91 12.83
N ASP A 50 -2.60 3.79 12.97
CA ASP A 50 -3.25 4.06 14.24
C ASP A 50 -3.28 2.81 15.13
N VAL A 51 -3.28 3.00 16.44
CA VAL A 51 -3.26 1.90 17.42
C VAL A 51 -4.62 1.81 18.10
N ASP A 52 -5.36 0.75 17.79
CA ASP A 52 -6.70 0.47 18.32
C ASP A 52 -6.67 -0.74 19.28
N LEU A 53 -5.69 -0.76 20.19
CA LEU A 53 -5.56 -1.79 21.21
C LEU A 53 -4.98 -1.21 22.52
N ASP A 54 -5.53 -1.64 23.66
CA ASP A 54 -5.03 -1.27 24.98
C ASP A 54 -4.42 -2.48 25.69
N LEU A 55 -3.08 -2.50 25.80
CA LEU A 55 -2.35 -3.57 26.46
C LEU A 55 -2.72 -3.74 27.94
N ARG A 56 -3.16 -2.68 28.63
CA ARG A 56 -3.59 -2.77 30.04
C ARG A 56 -4.92 -3.52 30.13
N SER A 57 -5.88 -3.16 29.28
CA SER A 57 -7.15 -3.89 29.17
C SER A 57 -6.94 -5.35 28.75
N VAL A 58 -6.00 -5.62 27.84
CA VAL A 58 -5.65 -7.01 27.47
C VAL A 58 -5.08 -7.78 28.66
N ALA A 59 -4.14 -7.20 29.41
CA ALA A 59 -3.57 -7.87 30.58
C ALA A 59 -4.65 -8.22 31.63
N ARG A 60 -5.63 -7.34 31.81
CA ARG A 60 -6.75 -7.52 32.74
C ARG A 60 -7.75 -8.58 32.25
N ILE A 61 -8.09 -8.61 30.96
CA ILE A 61 -9.18 -9.45 30.41
C ILE A 61 -8.67 -10.80 29.93
N ARG A 62 -7.45 -10.86 29.39
CA ARG A 62 -6.86 -12.03 28.72
C ARG A 62 -5.56 -12.52 29.38
N GLY A 63 -5.17 -11.91 30.49
CA GLY A 63 -4.00 -12.32 31.28
C GLY A 63 -2.68 -11.67 30.87
N GLY A 64 -1.72 -11.70 31.80
CA GLY A 64 -0.40 -11.07 31.64
C GLY A 64 0.47 -11.71 30.56
N GLU A 65 0.33 -13.02 30.33
CA GLU A 65 1.12 -13.75 29.33
C GLU A 65 0.81 -13.29 27.91
N LEU A 66 -0.48 -13.23 27.53
CA LEU A 66 -0.88 -12.73 26.21
C LEU A 66 -0.44 -11.28 26.02
N ALA A 67 -0.62 -10.44 27.04
CA ALA A 67 -0.19 -9.04 26.99
C ALA A 67 1.34 -8.90 26.81
N ALA A 68 2.13 -9.79 27.42
CA ALA A 68 3.58 -9.82 27.24
C ALA A 68 3.97 -10.25 25.81
N ARG A 69 3.33 -11.28 25.26
CA ARG A 69 3.55 -11.72 23.86
C ARG A 69 3.20 -10.64 22.85
N LEU A 70 2.05 -9.96 23.05
CA LEU A 70 1.66 -8.81 22.23
C LEU A 70 2.63 -7.65 22.33
N ARG A 71 3.05 -7.27 23.55
CA ARG A 71 4.04 -6.21 23.75
C ARG A 71 5.37 -6.55 23.05
N ASN A 72 5.78 -7.82 23.11
CA ASN A 72 6.98 -8.29 22.43
C ASN A 72 6.87 -8.14 20.91
N ASP A 73 5.76 -8.58 20.31
CA ASP A 73 5.54 -8.42 18.87
C ASP A 73 5.47 -6.94 18.45
N LEU A 74 4.81 -6.07 19.23
CA LEU A 74 4.73 -4.63 18.94
C LEU A 74 6.07 -3.91 19.05
N ARG A 75 6.95 -4.30 19.99
CA ARG A 75 8.31 -3.73 20.08
C ARG A 75 9.18 -4.04 18.87
N HIS A 76 8.90 -5.14 18.17
CA HIS A 76 9.64 -5.60 17.00
C HIS A 76 8.93 -5.32 15.68
N LEU A 77 7.77 -4.65 15.71
CA LEU A 77 7.06 -4.20 14.53
C LEU A 77 7.86 -3.10 13.82
N ALA A 78 8.13 -3.30 12.53
CA ALA A 78 8.55 -2.28 11.57
C ALA A 78 7.31 -1.78 10.80
N PRO A 79 6.70 -0.65 11.22
CA PRO A 79 5.41 -0.22 10.69
C PRO A 79 5.51 0.37 9.26
N ASP A 80 6.62 1.03 8.93
CA ASP A 80 6.98 1.45 7.57
C ASP A 80 7.09 0.26 6.60
N LEU A 81 7.76 -0.83 7.00
CA LEU A 81 7.87 -2.07 6.25
C LEU A 81 6.50 -2.77 6.12
N LEU A 82 5.71 -2.82 7.20
CA LEU A 82 4.34 -3.31 7.14
C LEU A 82 3.53 -2.54 6.08
N ARG A 83 3.56 -1.19 6.13
CA ARG A 83 2.86 -0.32 5.18
C ARG A 83 3.27 -0.60 3.73
N TRP A 84 4.55 -0.85 3.47
CA TRP A 84 5.04 -1.22 2.14
C TRP A 84 4.38 -2.50 1.61
N HIS A 85 4.29 -3.53 2.46
CA HIS A 85 3.74 -4.85 2.10
C HIS A 85 2.22 -5.00 2.29
N MET A 86 1.53 -3.96 2.76
CA MET A 86 0.07 -3.97 2.83
C MET A 86 -0.56 -4.14 1.43
N PRO A 87 -1.69 -4.86 1.31
CA PRO A 87 -2.34 -5.09 0.02
C PRO A 87 -2.77 -3.80 -0.69
N ARG A 88 -2.45 -3.69 -1.98
CA ARG A 88 -2.73 -2.52 -2.82
C ARG A 88 -3.57 -2.85 -4.04
N ILE A 89 -4.21 -1.84 -4.60
CA ILE A 89 -5.04 -1.94 -5.81
C ILE A 89 -4.47 -1.09 -6.95
N ALA A 90 -4.52 -1.61 -8.16
CA ALA A 90 -4.19 -0.87 -9.39
C ALA A 90 -5.33 0.10 -9.78
N PRO A 91 -5.02 1.16 -10.56
CA PRO A 91 -3.72 1.50 -11.12
C PRO A 91 -2.83 2.36 -10.19
N ASP A 92 -3.44 3.02 -9.20
CA ASP A 92 -2.75 4.07 -8.42
C ASP A 92 -1.94 3.52 -7.25
N GLY A 93 -2.13 2.25 -6.89
CA GLY A 93 -1.31 1.61 -5.87
C GLY A 93 -1.68 2.01 -4.44
N LEU A 94 -2.90 2.52 -4.27
CA LEU A 94 -3.49 2.81 -2.96
C LEU A 94 -3.75 1.51 -2.18
N LEU A 95 -3.78 1.62 -0.85
CA LEU A 95 -4.14 0.50 0.01
C LEU A 95 -5.55 0.00 -0.31
N ARG A 96 -5.71 -1.32 -0.31
CA ARG A 96 -7.03 -1.94 -0.50
C ARG A 96 -7.95 -1.54 0.67
N PRO A 97 -9.08 -0.86 0.43
CA PRO A 97 -9.96 -0.40 1.51
C PRO A 97 -10.80 -1.55 2.10
N GLY A 98 -11.24 -1.35 3.34
CA GLY A 98 -12.17 -2.23 4.08
C GLY A 98 -11.62 -3.61 4.39
N LEU A 99 -10.31 -3.79 4.43
CA LEU A 99 -9.64 -5.08 4.62
C LEU A 99 -9.27 -5.26 6.09
N THR A 100 -9.63 -6.41 6.67
CA THR A 100 -9.01 -6.92 7.90
C THR A 100 -8.08 -8.08 7.55
N LEU A 101 -6.81 -8.01 7.96
CA LEU A 101 -5.82 -9.07 7.74
C LEU A 101 -5.11 -9.44 9.03
N THR A 102 -4.64 -10.68 9.13
CA THR A 102 -3.94 -11.17 10.32
C THR A 102 -2.45 -10.85 10.23
N LEU A 103 -1.89 -10.23 11.27
CA LEU A 103 -0.46 -10.03 11.48
C LEU A 103 0.14 -11.14 12.34
N ALA A 104 -0.53 -11.54 13.42
CA ALA A 104 -0.10 -12.63 14.29
C ALA A 104 -1.31 -13.34 14.91
N ARG A 105 -1.14 -14.62 15.26
CA ARG A 105 -2.12 -15.45 15.97
C ARG A 105 -1.56 -15.82 17.33
N TYR A 106 -2.40 -15.80 18.34
CA TYR A 106 -2.09 -16.24 19.69
C TYR A 106 -3.16 -17.23 20.11
N ASP A 107 -2.74 -18.46 20.35
CA ASP A 107 -3.63 -19.46 20.92
C ASP A 107 -3.81 -19.14 22.41
N ALA A 108 -5.07 -19.12 22.85
CA ALA A 108 -5.41 -18.96 24.26
C ALA A 108 -5.35 -20.35 24.92
N ALA A 109 -4.26 -20.63 25.64
CA ALA A 109 -4.23 -21.76 26.55
C ALA A 109 -5.04 -21.38 27.80
N GLY A 110 -6.25 -21.90 27.93
CA GLY A 110 -7.09 -21.69 29.10
C GLY A 110 -8.24 -22.71 29.17
N PRO A 111 -8.63 -23.18 30.37
CA PRO A 111 -9.67 -24.20 30.56
C PRO A 111 -11.05 -23.85 29.97
N ASP A 112 -11.34 -22.55 29.78
CA ASP A 112 -12.64 -22.04 29.35
C ASP A 112 -12.78 -21.78 27.84
N GLY A 113 -11.86 -22.29 27.00
CA GLY A 113 -12.09 -22.38 25.55
C GLY A 113 -12.31 -21.06 24.80
N ALA A 114 -11.68 -19.96 25.24
CA ALA A 114 -11.68 -18.72 24.45
C ALA A 114 -10.96 -18.96 23.11
N GLY A 115 -11.60 -18.60 22.00
CA GLY A 115 -11.03 -18.77 20.65
C GLY A 115 -9.70 -18.02 20.45
N PRO A 116 -8.96 -18.34 19.36
CA PRO A 116 -7.67 -17.72 19.10
C PRO A 116 -7.80 -16.19 18.99
N VAL A 117 -6.83 -15.47 19.56
CA VAL A 117 -6.73 -14.02 19.46
C VAL A 117 -5.77 -13.66 18.33
N HIS A 118 -6.18 -12.72 17.49
CA HIS A 118 -5.43 -12.26 16.33
C HIS A 118 -5.01 -10.81 16.53
N LEU A 119 -3.74 -10.52 16.32
CA LEU A 119 -3.29 -9.16 16.00
C LEU A 119 -3.61 -8.93 14.53
N VAL A 120 -4.37 -7.87 14.23
CA VAL A 120 -4.86 -7.59 12.88
C VAL A 120 -4.50 -6.18 12.43
N ALA A 121 -4.35 -5.99 11.12
CA ALA A 121 -4.34 -4.68 10.48
C ALA A 121 -5.68 -4.46 9.75
N ARG A 122 -6.24 -3.25 9.87
CA ARG A 122 -7.56 -2.87 9.33
C ARG A 122 -7.46 -1.61 8.49
N THR A 123 -7.76 -1.72 7.19
CA THR A 123 -7.88 -0.55 6.33
C THR A 123 -9.31 -0.01 6.37
N PRO A 124 -9.50 1.32 6.48
CA PRO A 124 -10.83 1.91 6.52
C PRO A 124 -11.59 1.65 5.22
N PRO A 125 -12.94 1.76 5.22
CA PRO A 125 -13.70 1.78 3.97
C PRO A 125 -13.24 2.95 3.08
N ALA A 126 -13.45 2.81 1.76
CA ALA A 126 -12.90 3.76 0.78
C ALA A 126 -13.30 5.23 1.01
N TRP A 127 -14.48 5.48 1.58
CA TRP A 127 -14.96 6.84 1.88
C TRP A 127 -14.26 7.48 3.11
N ALA A 128 -13.60 6.67 3.94
CA ALA A 128 -12.83 7.09 5.11
C ALA A 128 -11.32 6.86 4.92
N ASP A 129 -10.89 6.66 3.67
CA ASP A 129 -9.47 6.57 3.35
C ASP A 129 -8.85 7.99 3.45
N ALA A 130 -7.90 8.16 4.37
CA ALA A 130 -7.29 9.44 4.69
C ALA A 130 -5.79 9.44 4.43
N GLY A 131 -5.41 9.26 3.17
CA GLY A 131 -4.01 9.11 2.78
C GLY A 131 -3.45 7.75 3.22
N GLN A 132 -4.23 6.68 3.00
CA GLN A 132 -3.83 5.30 3.28
C GLN A 132 -3.50 5.05 4.76
N ARG A 133 -4.21 5.72 5.67
CA ARG A 133 -4.16 5.37 7.10
C ARG A 133 -4.86 4.05 7.33
N PHE A 134 -4.33 3.25 8.24
CA PHE A 134 -4.93 1.99 8.67
C PHE A 134 -4.61 1.76 10.14
N SER A 135 -5.34 0.87 10.80
CA SER A 135 -5.14 0.61 12.22
C SER A 135 -4.65 -0.79 12.52
N ILE A 136 -3.96 -0.94 13.65
CA ILE A 136 -3.65 -2.24 14.25
C ILE A 136 -4.57 -2.44 15.45
N ALA A 137 -5.20 -3.61 15.52
CA ALA A 137 -6.20 -3.93 16.52
C ALA A 137 -6.13 -5.41 16.92
N LEU A 138 -6.94 -5.79 17.90
CA LEU A 138 -7.18 -7.20 18.24
C LEU A 138 -8.51 -7.70 17.64
N TRP A 139 -8.54 -8.99 17.34
CA TRP A 139 -9.74 -9.72 16.94
C TRP A 139 -9.75 -11.08 17.62
N ASP A 140 -10.83 -11.45 18.30
CA ASP A 140 -10.92 -12.66 19.13
C ASP A 140 -12.11 -13.56 18.76
N GLY A 141 -12.61 -13.45 17.53
CA GLY A 141 -13.73 -14.26 17.03
C GLY A 141 -15.11 -13.85 17.53
N SER A 142 -15.21 -13.03 18.58
CA SER A 142 -16.50 -12.50 19.03
C SER A 142 -17.04 -11.52 17.96
N ARG A 143 -18.22 -11.82 17.41
CA ARG A 143 -18.91 -10.90 16.51
C ARG A 143 -19.10 -9.59 17.26
N SER A 144 -18.66 -8.48 16.68
CA SER A 144 -18.78 -7.12 17.23
C SER A 144 -20.11 -6.94 17.97
N GLY A 145 -20.09 -7.13 19.28
CA GLY A 145 -21.28 -7.02 20.12
C GLY A 145 -21.66 -5.56 20.34
N PRO A 146 -22.79 -5.30 21.03
CA PRO A 146 -23.24 -3.96 21.37
C PRO A 146 -22.31 -3.19 22.33
N ASP A 147 -21.13 -3.74 22.68
CA ASP A 147 -20.07 -3.11 23.48
C ASP A 147 -18.72 -2.92 22.74
N ALA A 148 -18.59 -3.37 21.48
CA ALA A 148 -17.35 -3.16 20.71
C ALA A 148 -17.14 -1.66 20.40
N PRO A 149 -15.89 -1.14 20.30
CA PRO A 149 -15.64 0.22 19.83
C PRO A 149 -16.36 0.50 18.51
N ALA A 150 -16.99 1.67 18.38
CA ALA A 150 -17.91 1.96 17.27
C ALA A 150 -17.24 1.83 15.89
N GLY A 151 -15.97 2.22 15.73
CA GLY A 151 -15.20 1.99 14.50
C GLY A 151 -15.06 0.51 14.08
N ILE A 152 -15.09 -0.44 15.02
CA ILE A 152 -15.06 -1.89 14.74
C ILE A 152 -16.44 -2.40 14.31
N ARG A 153 -17.52 -1.80 14.80
CA ARG A 153 -18.90 -2.17 14.43
C ARG A 153 -19.24 -1.75 13.00
N HIS A 154 -18.75 -0.60 12.58
CA HIS A 154 -19.02 -0.05 11.25
C HIS A 154 -17.98 -0.49 10.20
N HIS A 155 -17.04 -1.37 10.57
CA HIS A 155 -16.04 -1.90 9.64
C HIS A 155 -16.68 -2.90 8.65
N PRO A 156 -16.57 -2.71 7.32
CA PRO A 156 -17.28 -3.53 6.33
C PRO A 156 -16.99 -5.04 6.39
N HIS A 157 -15.76 -5.39 6.75
CA HIS A 157 -15.30 -6.77 6.86
C HIS A 157 -14.60 -6.96 8.22
N PRO A 158 -15.35 -7.27 9.30
CA PRO A 158 -14.80 -7.25 10.65
C PRO A 158 -13.87 -8.44 10.94
N GLY A 159 -14.02 -9.55 10.21
CA GLY A 159 -13.20 -10.75 10.35
C GLY A 159 -11.96 -10.75 9.43
N PRO A 160 -10.85 -11.40 9.84
CA PRO A 160 -9.68 -11.56 9.00
C PRO A 160 -9.96 -12.29 7.69
N HIS A 161 -9.45 -11.74 6.59
CA HIS A 161 -9.64 -12.31 5.27
C HIS A 161 -8.64 -13.44 5.00
N ARG A 162 -9.13 -14.62 4.58
CA ARG A 162 -8.32 -15.86 4.42
C ARG A 162 -7.13 -15.75 3.47
N ARG A 163 -7.19 -14.87 2.46
CA ARG A 163 -6.10 -14.62 1.49
C ARG A 163 -4.99 -13.70 2.03
N PHE A 164 -5.27 -12.89 3.05
CA PHE A 164 -4.34 -11.86 3.53
C PHE A 164 -3.82 -12.28 4.91
N ARG A 165 -2.71 -13.02 4.90
CA ARG A 165 -2.15 -13.75 6.05
C ARG A 165 -0.69 -13.38 6.27
N LEU A 166 -0.46 -12.22 6.89
CA LEU A 166 0.88 -11.77 7.26
C LEU A 166 1.40 -12.47 8.53
N ASP A 167 0.55 -13.21 9.24
CA ASP A 167 0.95 -14.17 10.28
C ASP A 167 1.86 -15.28 9.75
N LEU A 168 1.68 -15.67 8.48
CA LEU A 168 2.56 -16.62 7.81
C LEU A 168 3.79 -15.97 7.16
N HIS A 169 3.85 -14.63 7.15
CA HIS A 169 4.86 -13.82 6.46
C HIS A 169 5.44 -12.74 7.39
N ARG A 170 5.81 -13.13 8.62
CA ARG A 170 6.37 -12.21 9.63
C ARG A 170 7.57 -11.41 9.12
N HIS A 171 8.37 -11.98 8.21
CA HIS A 171 9.50 -11.33 7.55
C HIS A 171 9.15 -10.03 6.78
N LEU A 172 7.87 -9.74 6.56
CA LEU A 172 7.37 -8.53 5.91
C LEU A 172 7.00 -7.41 6.90
N TRP A 173 7.17 -7.60 8.21
CA TRP A 173 6.83 -6.57 9.21
C TRP A 173 7.53 -6.73 10.56
N ASP A 174 7.97 -7.93 10.94
CA ASP A 174 8.69 -8.22 12.18
C ASP A 174 10.20 -8.21 11.92
N VAL A 175 10.92 -7.29 12.56
CA VAL A 175 12.36 -7.12 12.34
C VAL A 175 13.16 -8.38 12.62
N ARG A 176 12.70 -9.23 13.56
CA ARG A 176 13.35 -10.47 13.96
C ARG A 176 13.24 -11.58 12.94
N SER A 177 12.36 -11.43 11.95
CA SER A 177 12.12 -12.43 10.90
C SER A 177 12.61 -11.99 9.53
N THR A 178 13.26 -10.83 9.42
CA THR A 178 13.71 -10.28 8.14
C THR A 178 14.81 -11.09 7.48
N ASP A 179 15.55 -11.88 8.26
CA ASP A 179 16.52 -12.88 7.80
C ASP A 179 15.90 -13.98 6.94
N ALA A 180 14.59 -14.23 7.07
CA ALA A 180 13.89 -15.19 6.21
C ALA A 180 13.56 -14.63 4.81
N LEU A 181 13.69 -13.31 4.57
CA LEU A 181 13.36 -12.68 3.28
C LEU A 181 14.04 -13.35 2.07
N PRO A 182 15.34 -13.68 2.07
CA PRO A 182 16.01 -14.22 0.90
C PRO A 182 15.41 -15.56 0.49
N THR A 183 15.28 -16.50 1.44
CA THR A 183 14.70 -17.81 1.18
C THR A 183 13.21 -17.74 0.86
N ARG A 184 12.43 -16.89 1.55
CA ARG A 184 10.98 -16.79 1.34
C ARG A 184 10.63 -16.13 0.01
N SER A 185 11.43 -15.18 -0.46
CA SER A 185 11.28 -14.51 -1.76
C SER A 185 11.96 -15.24 -2.93
N GLY A 186 12.84 -16.20 -2.64
CA GLY A 186 13.67 -16.91 -3.63
C GLY A 186 14.82 -16.05 -4.19
N ALA A 187 15.36 -15.12 -3.40
CA ALA A 187 16.53 -14.33 -3.75
C ALA A 187 17.86 -15.09 -3.56
N ASP A 188 17.86 -16.15 -2.75
CA ASP A 188 18.96 -17.09 -2.52
C ASP A 188 19.23 -18.02 -3.72
N ARG A 189 18.39 -17.95 -4.76
CA ARG A 189 18.52 -18.74 -5.98
C ARG A 189 18.84 -17.83 -7.16
N PRO A 190 19.68 -18.29 -8.11
CA PRO A 190 19.84 -17.59 -9.37
C PRO A 190 18.47 -17.41 -10.03
N PRO A 191 18.23 -16.30 -10.76
CA PRO A 191 17.04 -16.17 -11.58
C PRO A 191 16.92 -17.44 -12.42
N THR A 192 15.79 -18.13 -12.35
CA THR A 192 15.57 -19.33 -13.15
C THR A 192 15.71 -18.93 -14.61
N ASP A 193 16.85 -19.32 -15.20
CA ASP A 193 17.15 -18.99 -16.57
C ASP A 193 16.10 -19.64 -17.47
N ARG A 194 15.72 -18.92 -18.52
CA ARG A 194 14.64 -19.35 -19.41
C ARG A 194 15.00 -20.69 -20.03
N GLY A 195 14.30 -21.76 -19.65
CA GLY A 195 14.17 -22.95 -20.49
C GLY A 195 14.74 -24.27 -19.96
N CYS A 196 15.22 -24.40 -18.72
CA CYS A 196 15.67 -25.70 -18.20
C CYS A 196 14.68 -26.30 -17.17
N ASP A 197 13.71 -27.03 -17.74
CA ASP A 197 13.13 -28.32 -17.36
C ASP A 197 12.68 -28.74 -15.94
N SER A 198 11.58 -29.50 -15.97
CA SER A 198 11.05 -30.49 -15.00
C SER A 198 10.09 -30.05 -13.86
N GLY A 199 9.30 -28.99 -14.07
CA GLY A 199 8.08 -28.74 -13.28
C GLY A 199 6.82 -29.16 -14.04
N PRO A 200 5.73 -29.63 -13.38
CA PRO A 200 4.47 -29.92 -14.07
C PRO A 200 3.99 -28.67 -14.81
N GLU A 201 3.52 -28.82 -16.06
CA GLU A 201 2.94 -27.72 -16.82
C GLU A 201 1.81 -27.09 -16.02
N LEU A 202 1.94 -25.80 -15.68
CA LEU A 202 0.92 -25.05 -14.97
C LEU A 202 -0.01 -24.35 -15.98
N PRO A 203 -1.25 -24.83 -16.15
CA PRO A 203 -2.20 -24.21 -17.06
C PRO A 203 -2.53 -22.79 -16.58
N GLY A 204 -2.64 -21.82 -17.48
CA GLY A 204 -3.12 -20.47 -17.14
C GLY A 204 -2.12 -19.53 -16.43
N VAL A 205 -0.91 -20.00 -16.08
CA VAL A 205 0.18 -19.16 -15.55
C VAL A 205 0.95 -18.45 -16.66
N GLY A 206 0.86 -18.90 -17.92
CA GLY A 206 1.64 -18.42 -19.07
C GLY A 206 1.97 -16.91 -19.08
N PRO A 207 0.97 -16.00 -19.03
CA PRO A 207 1.21 -14.55 -19.03
C PRO A 207 1.92 -14.00 -17.78
N TRP A 208 1.87 -14.74 -16.66
CA TRP A 208 2.26 -14.30 -15.32
C TRP A 208 3.46 -15.07 -14.76
N ARG A 209 4.05 -16.01 -15.52
CA ARG A 209 5.18 -16.85 -15.07
C ARG A 209 6.36 -16.01 -14.54
N HIS A 210 6.56 -14.82 -15.08
CA HIS A 210 7.63 -13.91 -14.65
C HIS A 210 7.32 -13.14 -13.35
N HIS A 211 6.06 -13.14 -12.91
CA HIS A 211 5.57 -12.42 -11.73
C HIS A 211 5.19 -13.35 -10.57
N CYS A 212 5.17 -14.65 -10.80
CA CYS A 212 4.78 -15.65 -9.82
C CYS A 212 5.99 -16.52 -9.46
N PRO A 213 6.35 -16.66 -8.18
CA PRO A 213 7.43 -17.52 -7.72
C PRO A 213 6.91 -18.96 -7.66
N VAL A 214 6.62 -19.54 -8.83
CA VAL A 214 6.00 -20.86 -8.97
C VAL A 214 6.78 -21.95 -8.25
N ASP A 215 8.11 -21.88 -8.29
CA ASP A 215 9.02 -22.80 -7.61
C ASP A 215 8.91 -22.75 -6.07
N ARG A 216 8.29 -21.69 -5.53
CA ARG A 216 8.08 -21.47 -4.09
C ARG A 216 6.68 -21.83 -3.62
N TRP A 217 5.69 -21.91 -4.52
CA TRP A 217 4.31 -22.14 -4.13
C TRP A 217 4.10 -23.42 -3.33
N ALA A 218 4.87 -24.48 -3.60
CA ALA A 218 4.75 -25.73 -2.85
C ALA A 218 5.21 -25.58 -1.39
N ALA A 219 6.33 -24.90 -1.15
CA ALA A 219 6.83 -24.61 0.20
C ALA A 219 5.90 -23.65 0.96
N GLU A 220 5.39 -22.62 0.30
CA GLU A 220 4.46 -21.66 0.92
C GLU A 220 3.09 -22.30 1.20
N ALA A 221 2.63 -23.23 0.36
CA ALA A 221 1.42 -23.99 0.59
C ALA A 221 1.58 -24.97 1.77
N ASP A 222 2.76 -25.56 1.97
CA ASP A 222 3.04 -26.37 3.17
C ASP A 222 2.95 -25.53 4.46
N ILE A 223 3.53 -24.33 4.47
CA ILE A 223 3.43 -23.38 5.59
C ILE A 223 1.97 -23.03 5.88
N LEU A 224 1.17 -22.76 4.84
CA LEU A 224 -0.26 -22.50 4.97
C LEU A 224 -0.99 -23.70 5.59
N LEU A 225 -0.79 -24.90 5.06
CA LEU A 225 -1.46 -26.10 5.55
C LEU A 225 -1.14 -26.38 7.01
N ARG A 226 0.14 -26.29 7.41
CA ARG A 226 0.55 -26.40 8.82
C ARG A 226 -0.11 -25.33 9.69
N GLY A 227 -0.18 -24.08 9.22
CA GLY A 227 -0.87 -22.99 9.91
C GLY A 227 -2.39 -23.16 10.04
N GLU A 228 -2.98 -24.01 9.19
CA GLU A 228 -4.39 -24.45 9.26
C GLU A 228 -4.57 -25.76 10.05
N GLY A 229 -3.49 -26.31 10.63
CA GLY A 229 -3.52 -27.59 11.34
C GLY A 229 -3.73 -28.80 10.43
N ARG A 230 -3.39 -28.70 9.14
CA ARG A 230 -3.55 -29.76 8.14
C ARG A 230 -2.19 -30.34 7.75
N PRO A 231 -1.98 -31.67 7.86
CA PRO A 231 -0.69 -32.28 7.53
C PRO A 231 -0.44 -32.39 6.02
N ALA A 232 -1.50 -32.43 5.21
CA ALA A 232 -1.45 -32.45 3.75
C ALA A 232 -2.78 -31.92 3.17
N GLY A 233 -2.79 -31.62 1.88
CA GLY A 233 -4.03 -31.26 1.18
C GLY A 233 -3.82 -30.42 -0.06
N ALA A 234 -4.94 -29.97 -0.61
CA ALA A 234 -4.97 -29.07 -1.74
C ALA A 234 -5.08 -27.60 -1.29
N VAL A 235 -4.43 -26.71 -2.03
CA VAL A 235 -4.45 -25.26 -1.79
C VAL A 235 -4.86 -24.54 -3.07
N THR A 236 -5.65 -23.48 -2.94
CA THR A 236 -6.05 -22.64 -4.09
C THR A 236 -5.14 -21.43 -4.23
N VAL A 237 -4.56 -21.21 -5.43
CA VAL A 237 -3.83 -20.00 -5.81
C VAL A 237 -4.75 -19.09 -6.63
N ARG A 238 -4.87 -17.82 -6.23
CA ARG A 238 -5.71 -16.84 -6.92
C ARG A 238 -4.86 -15.84 -7.71
N LEU A 239 -4.87 -15.98 -9.03
CA LEU A 239 -4.14 -15.12 -9.97
C LEU A 239 -4.96 -13.94 -10.47
N GLY A 240 -6.28 -13.94 -10.24
CA GLY A 240 -7.16 -12.85 -10.65
C GLY A 240 -8.61 -13.05 -10.20
N ALA A 241 -9.53 -12.25 -10.73
CA ALA A 241 -10.96 -12.37 -10.41
C ALA A 241 -11.58 -13.70 -10.85
N ARG A 242 -11.19 -14.19 -12.04
CA ARG A 242 -11.71 -15.42 -12.66
C ARG A 242 -10.65 -16.50 -12.92
N ARG A 243 -9.46 -16.34 -12.34
CA ARG A 243 -8.32 -17.24 -12.58
C ARG A 243 -7.83 -17.81 -11.26
N ARG A 244 -8.06 -19.09 -11.08
CA ARG A 244 -7.69 -19.85 -9.89
C ARG A 244 -7.04 -21.17 -10.31
N LEU A 245 -6.06 -21.59 -9.53
CA LEU A 245 -5.38 -22.87 -9.66
C LEU A 245 -5.53 -23.65 -8.35
N VAL A 246 -5.75 -24.95 -8.45
CA VAL A 246 -5.69 -25.85 -7.29
C VAL A 246 -4.36 -26.59 -7.35
N LEU A 247 -3.53 -26.43 -6.32
CA LEU A 247 -2.28 -27.15 -6.15
C LEU A 247 -2.51 -28.33 -5.23
N ASN A 248 -2.22 -29.53 -5.71
CA ASN A 248 -2.23 -30.75 -4.89
C ASN A 248 -0.80 -31.03 -4.44
N LEU A 249 -0.58 -31.09 -3.13
CA LEU A 249 0.73 -31.39 -2.55
C LEU A 249 0.81 -32.86 -2.15
N ARG A 250 1.98 -33.50 -2.35
CA ARG A 250 2.30 -34.78 -1.69
C ARG A 250 3.03 -34.50 -0.38
N PRO A 251 2.68 -35.17 0.73
CA PRO A 251 3.48 -35.12 1.94
C PRO A 251 4.90 -35.63 1.65
N ASP A 252 5.86 -35.17 2.45
CA ASP A 252 7.21 -35.73 2.45
C ASP A 252 7.15 -37.10 3.13
N ASP A 253 7.14 -38.18 2.34
CA ASP A 253 7.06 -39.56 2.85
C ASP A 253 8.34 -39.98 3.62
N ASP A 254 9.45 -39.25 3.46
CA ASP A 254 10.77 -39.65 3.98
C ASP A 254 11.08 -39.09 5.39
N GLY A 255 10.20 -38.31 6.01
CA GLY A 255 10.43 -37.74 7.35
C GLY A 255 11.61 -36.78 7.45
N THR A 256 12.20 -36.39 6.32
CA THR A 256 13.42 -35.55 6.23
C THR A 256 13.19 -34.07 6.49
N GLY A 257 11.93 -33.64 6.68
CA GLY A 257 11.58 -32.23 6.86
C GLY A 257 11.69 -31.40 5.59
N ARG A 258 11.68 -32.04 4.40
CA ARG A 258 11.71 -31.36 3.11
C ARG A 258 10.32 -30.76 2.81
N PRO A 259 10.23 -29.60 2.13
CA PRO A 259 8.94 -29.04 1.75
C PRO A 259 8.16 -29.99 0.84
N ALA A 260 6.84 -30.01 1.02
CA ALA A 260 5.92 -30.78 0.19
C ALA A 260 6.15 -30.49 -1.31
N ARG A 261 6.05 -31.52 -2.14
CA ARG A 261 6.25 -31.40 -3.60
C ARG A 261 4.91 -31.22 -4.30
N LEU A 262 4.90 -30.39 -5.35
CA LEU A 262 3.73 -30.21 -6.19
C LEU A 262 3.44 -31.49 -6.99
N ARG A 263 2.27 -32.10 -6.77
CA ARG A 263 1.80 -33.30 -7.48
C ARG A 263 1.15 -32.97 -8.81
N SER A 264 0.24 -31.99 -8.78
CA SER A 264 -0.52 -31.55 -9.94
C SER A 264 -1.10 -30.15 -9.69
N ALA A 265 -1.38 -29.44 -10.77
CA ALA A 265 -2.09 -28.18 -10.73
C ALA A 265 -3.22 -28.18 -11.76
N THR A 266 -4.42 -27.76 -11.36
CA THR A 266 -5.58 -27.68 -12.26
C THR A 266 -6.21 -26.30 -12.22
N ALA A 267 -6.61 -25.79 -13.38
CA ALA A 267 -7.40 -24.56 -13.46
C ALA A 267 -8.84 -24.84 -12.98
N THR A 268 -9.42 -23.88 -12.26
CA THR A 268 -10.81 -23.95 -11.80
C THR A 268 -11.51 -22.60 -12.00
N ASP A 269 -12.79 -22.66 -12.33
CA ASP A 269 -13.71 -21.53 -12.44
C ASP A 269 -14.19 -20.99 -11.08
N GLY A 270 -13.89 -21.69 -9.98
CA GLY A 270 -14.10 -21.20 -8.62
C GLY A 270 -15.05 -22.02 -7.74
N SER A 271 -15.43 -23.24 -8.13
CA SER A 271 -16.33 -24.09 -7.31
C SER A 271 -15.71 -24.60 -5.99
N VAL A 272 -14.40 -24.42 -5.77
CA VAL A 272 -13.68 -25.00 -4.62
C VAL A 272 -13.54 -24.03 -3.43
N SER A 273 -14.67 -23.53 -2.91
CA SER A 273 -14.72 -22.52 -1.83
C SER A 273 -14.15 -23.00 -0.47
N SER A 274 -14.03 -24.31 -0.27
CA SER A 274 -13.63 -24.92 1.01
C SER A 274 -12.13 -25.09 1.22
N LEU A 275 -11.30 -24.90 0.18
CA LEU A 275 -9.85 -25.08 0.29
C LEU A 275 -9.17 -23.86 0.91
N PRO A 276 -8.06 -24.05 1.65
CA PRO A 276 -7.14 -22.97 2.01
C PRO A 276 -6.69 -22.22 0.77
N VAL A 277 -6.54 -20.89 0.89
CA VAL A 277 -6.12 -20.02 -0.21
C VAL A 277 -4.68 -19.57 0.04
N LEU A 278 -3.80 -19.77 -0.93
CA LEU A 278 -2.42 -19.32 -0.86
C LEU A 278 -2.40 -17.80 -0.57
N PRO A 279 -1.64 -17.34 0.44
CA PRO A 279 -1.62 -15.93 0.78
C PRO A 279 -1.16 -15.05 -0.39
N GLU A 280 -1.68 -13.84 -0.46
CA GLU A 280 -1.33 -12.89 -1.54
C GLU A 280 0.17 -12.59 -1.58
N ALA A 281 0.82 -12.51 -0.41
CA ALA A 281 2.26 -12.30 -0.27
C ALA A 281 3.12 -13.42 -0.89
N ALA A 282 2.61 -14.66 -0.94
CA ALA A 282 3.28 -15.81 -1.55
C ALA A 282 2.85 -16.04 -3.02
N THR A 283 1.76 -15.42 -3.46
CA THR A 283 1.22 -15.61 -4.80
C THR A 283 2.10 -14.96 -5.86
N TRP A 284 2.67 -13.80 -5.54
CA TRP A 284 3.44 -12.96 -6.45
C TRP A 284 4.87 -12.78 -5.96
N THR A 285 5.79 -12.53 -6.89
CA THR A 285 7.19 -12.21 -6.57
C THR A 285 7.21 -10.94 -5.72
N LEU A 286 8.04 -10.94 -4.67
CA LEU A 286 8.23 -9.79 -3.79
C LEU A 286 8.52 -8.53 -4.64
N PRO A 287 7.81 -7.40 -4.41
CA PRO A 287 7.97 -6.20 -5.21
C PRO A 287 9.43 -5.72 -5.30
N ASP A 288 10.16 -5.71 -4.18
CA ASP A 288 11.56 -5.30 -4.12
C ASP A 288 12.46 -6.17 -4.99
N LEU A 289 12.28 -7.49 -4.89
CA LEU A 289 13.05 -8.46 -5.69
C LEU A 289 12.73 -8.34 -7.18
N ALA A 290 11.47 -8.10 -7.53
CA ALA A 290 11.05 -7.89 -8.92
C ALA A 290 11.68 -6.63 -9.52
N LEU A 291 11.71 -5.52 -8.78
CA LEU A 291 12.34 -4.27 -9.20
C LEU A 291 13.86 -4.38 -9.31
N LEU A 292 14.51 -5.02 -8.33
CA LEU A 292 15.96 -5.31 -8.36
C LEU A 292 16.35 -6.15 -9.58
N ARG A 293 15.64 -7.27 -9.82
CA ARG A 293 15.90 -8.16 -10.97
C ARG A 293 15.67 -7.49 -12.32
N ALA A 294 14.81 -6.46 -12.36
CA ALA A 294 14.57 -5.66 -13.54
C ALA A 294 15.60 -4.51 -13.72
N GLY A 295 16.49 -4.29 -12.75
CA GLY A 295 17.45 -3.17 -12.78
C GLY A 295 16.79 -1.79 -12.65
N LEU A 296 15.53 -1.73 -12.21
CA LEU A 296 14.76 -0.48 -12.14
C LEU A 296 14.98 0.28 -10.82
N VAL A 297 15.56 -0.38 -9.82
CA VAL A 297 15.83 0.18 -8.50
C VAL A 297 17.14 -0.41 -7.99
N GLU A 298 17.95 0.41 -7.34
CA GLU A 298 19.16 -0.02 -6.64
C GLU A 298 18.88 -0.40 -5.18
N ALA A 299 19.72 -1.26 -4.61
CA ALA A 299 19.59 -1.71 -3.22
C ALA A 299 19.51 -0.56 -2.20
N GLY A 300 20.26 0.53 -2.41
CA GLY A 300 20.26 1.71 -1.52
C GLY A 300 18.94 2.48 -1.49
N ARG A 301 18.06 2.27 -2.47
CA ARG A 301 16.72 2.86 -2.48
C ARG A 301 15.70 2.00 -1.73
N LEU A 302 16.02 0.73 -1.41
CA LEU A 302 15.14 -0.20 -0.69
C LEU A 302 14.99 0.19 0.78
N HIS A 303 13.97 -0.37 1.42
CA HIS A 303 13.87 -0.33 2.87
C HIS A 303 15.14 -0.97 3.47
N PRO A 304 15.83 -0.36 4.46
CA PRO A 304 17.12 -0.84 4.96
C PRO A 304 17.13 -2.32 5.40
N LEU A 305 16.05 -2.79 6.05
CA LEU A 305 15.91 -4.21 6.43
C LEU A 305 15.80 -5.14 5.20
N VAL A 306 15.16 -4.68 4.13
CA VAL A 306 15.03 -5.46 2.89
C VAL A 306 16.33 -5.43 2.10
N ALA A 307 16.98 -4.26 2.02
CA ALA A 307 18.28 -4.10 1.39
C ALA A 307 19.32 -5.04 2.02
N SER A 308 19.41 -5.02 3.36
CA SER A 308 20.37 -5.84 4.11
C SER A 308 20.09 -7.34 3.95
N ALA A 309 18.82 -7.73 3.84
CA ALA A 309 18.47 -9.14 3.64
C ALA A 309 18.74 -9.61 2.20
N LEU A 310 18.31 -8.84 1.19
CA LEU A 310 18.38 -9.26 -0.21
C LEU A 310 19.77 -9.04 -0.85
N VAL A 311 20.56 -8.10 -0.33
CA VAL A 311 21.89 -7.74 -0.86
C VAL A 311 22.87 -7.56 0.30
N PRO A 312 23.23 -8.64 1.02
CA PRO A 312 24.04 -8.57 2.24
C PRO A 312 25.46 -8.03 2.00
N ASP A 313 26.02 -8.21 0.80
CA ASP A 313 27.37 -7.77 0.44
C ASP A 313 27.49 -6.27 0.16
N ARG A 314 26.38 -5.52 0.19
CA ARG A 314 26.38 -4.06 0.10
C ARG A 314 26.01 -3.46 1.45
N SER A 315 27.01 -2.92 2.14
CA SER A 315 26.74 -2.01 3.27
C SER A 315 25.91 -0.83 2.76
N PRO A 316 24.88 -0.37 3.51
CA PRO A 316 24.13 0.82 3.14
C PRO A 316 25.06 2.03 3.19
N THR A 317 25.59 2.45 2.04
CA THR A 317 26.21 3.77 1.89
C THR A 317 25.15 4.82 2.21
N GLY A 318 25.52 5.72 3.12
CA GLY A 318 24.62 6.58 3.87
C GLY A 318 23.89 7.64 3.06
N SER A 319 22.90 8.22 3.75
CA SER A 319 22.04 9.37 3.47
C SER A 319 21.39 9.42 2.08
N PRO A 320 20.06 9.67 2.00
CA PRO A 320 19.46 9.98 0.72
C PRO A 320 20.15 11.23 0.17
N VAL A 321 20.71 11.09 -1.03
CA VAL A 321 21.17 12.23 -1.84
C VAL A 321 19.98 13.17 -1.96
N ALA A 322 20.10 14.35 -1.35
CA ALA A 322 19.20 15.44 -1.60
C ALA A 322 19.20 15.67 -3.11
N THR A 323 18.04 15.50 -3.74
CA THR A 323 17.86 15.88 -5.14
C THR A 323 18.31 17.32 -5.26
N GLU A 324 19.32 17.55 -6.10
CA GLU A 324 19.81 18.89 -6.43
C GLU A 324 18.59 19.72 -6.86
N GLN A 325 18.32 20.79 -6.10
CA GLN A 325 17.36 21.80 -6.51
C GLN A 325 17.91 22.43 -7.79
N PRO A 326 17.16 22.41 -8.91
CA PRO A 326 17.52 23.23 -10.04
C PRO A 326 17.46 24.70 -9.58
N ASP A 327 18.51 25.44 -9.89
CA ASP A 327 18.64 26.87 -9.62
C ASP A 327 17.36 27.59 -10.09
N GLY A 328 16.63 28.14 -9.13
CA GLY A 328 15.16 28.23 -9.13
C GLY A 328 14.57 29.43 -9.86
N SER A 329 15.20 29.91 -10.94
CA SER A 329 14.69 31.05 -11.70
C SER A 329 13.99 30.62 -12.99
N GLN A 330 12.67 30.86 -13.06
CA GLN A 330 11.90 30.69 -14.29
C GLN A 330 12.08 31.91 -15.20
N VAL A 331 12.26 31.69 -16.51
CA VAL A 331 12.36 32.77 -17.50
C VAL A 331 11.04 32.92 -18.25
N VAL A 332 10.57 34.15 -18.42
CA VAL A 332 9.31 34.52 -19.11
C VAL A 332 9.58 35.65 -20.09
N GLU A 333 8.99 35.57 -21.28
CA GLU A 333 9.02 36.69 -22.23
C GLU A 333 8.00 37.76 -21.83
N CYS A 334 8.48 38.93 -21.41
CA CYS A 334 7.67 40.05 -20.97
C CYS A 334 8.00 41.28 -21.83
N ARG A 335 6.99 41.80 -22.55
CA ARG A 335 7.13 43.00 -23.42
C ARG A 335 8.32 42.94 -24.41
N GLY A 336 8.65 41.74 -24.91
CA GLY A 336 9.73 41.53 -25.88
C GLY A 336 11.13 41.34 -25.27
N ALA A 337 11.25 41.24 -23.94
CA ALA A 337 12.48 40.91 -23.23
C ALA A 337 12.31 39.63 -22.39
N GLN A 338 13.41 38.94 -22.09
CA GLN A 338 13.41 37.79 -21.17
C GLN A 338 13.56 38.27 -19.72
N HIS A 339 12.55 38.01 -18.90
CA HIS A 339 12.52 38.35 -17.47
C HIS A 339 12.59 37.09 -16.62
N ARG A 340 13.26 37.17 -15.48
CA ARG A 340 13.45 36.11 -14.48
C ARG A 340 12.44 36.27 -13.35
N ILE A 341 11.90 35.16 -12.90
CA ILE A 341 11.05 35.02 -11.73
C ILE A 341 11.77 34.09 -10.76
N GLY A 342 11.95 34.50 -9.52
CA GLY A 342 12.61 33.72 -8.49
C GLY A 342 12.05 33.99 -7.11
N LEU A 343 12.47 33.20 -6.12
CA LEU A 343 12.05 33.38 -4.73
C LEU A 343 12.84 34.53 -4.08
N VAL A 344 12.13 35.52 -3.55
CA VAL A 344 12.66 36.59 -2.68
C VAL A 344 11.83 36.59 -1.40
N ASP A 345 12.49 36.52 -0.25
CA ASP A 345 11.84 36.42 1.08
C ASP A 345 10.75 35.33 1.15
N GLY A 346 10.96 34.22 0.46
CA GLY A 346 10.04 33.08 0.44
C GLY A 346 8.79 33.26 -0.42
N VAL A 347 8.77 34.24 -1.33
CA VAL A 347 7.66 34.49 -2.27
C VAL A 347 8.17 34.61 -3.70
N LEU A 348 7.44 34.02 -4.67
CA LEU A 348 7.73 34.17 -6.10
C LEU A 348 7.63 35.64 -6.53
N THR A 349 8.73 36.19 -7.02
CA THR A 349 8.89 37.60 -7.34
C THR A 349 9.53 37.79 -8.72
N PRO A 350 9.01 38.69 -9.58
CA PRO A 350 9.68 39.08 -10.80
C PRO A 350 10.96 39.88 -10.47
N LEU A 351 12.13 39.34 -10.79
CA LEU A 351 13.42 39.90 -10.39
C LEU A 351 13.85 41.09 -11.26
N ASP A 352 13.31 41.18 -12.47
CA ASP A 352 13.69 42.19 -13.47
C ASP A 352 12.66 43.34 -13.55
N HIS A 353 11.84 43.52 -12.51
CA HIS A 353 10.91 44.66 -12.36
C HIS A 353 11.14 45.39 -11.04
N ASP A 354 10.97 46.71 -11.06
CA ASP A 354 10.94 47.50 -9.83
C ASP A 354 9.63 47.24 -9.06
N PRO A 355 9.64 47.15 -7.72
CA PRO A 355 8.42 46.93 -6.93
C PRO A 355 7.30 47.96 -7.18
N SER A 356 7.64 49.21 -7.47
CA SER A 356 6.67 50.25 -7.81
C SER A 356 6.03 50.03 -9.18
N GLU A 357 6.80 49.47 -10.13
CA GLU A 357 6.29 49.07 -11.43
C GLU A 357 5.31 47.90 -11.28
N ILE A 358 5.68 46.87 -10.52
CA ILE A 358 4.81 45.72 -10.24
C ILE A 358 3.48 46.19 -9.65
N ARG A 359 3.51 47.04 -8.61
CA ARG A 359 2.29 47.53 -7.97
C ARG A 359 1.39 48.32 -8.93
N ARG A 360 1.97 49.14 -9.82
CA ARG A 360 1.21 49.85 -10.86
C ARG A 360 0.55 48.87 -11.83
N GLU A 361 1.28 47.84 -12.25
CA GLU A 361 0.79 46.84 -13.21
C GLU A 361 -0.28 45.94 -12.60
N GLU A 362 -0.19 45.59 -11.31
CA GLU A 362 -1.25 44.90 -10.58
C GLU A 362 -2.55 45.72 -10.52
N LEU A 363 -2.46 47.02 -10.27
CA LEU A 363 -3.63 47.93 -10.28
C LEU A 363 -4.26 48.03 -11.68
N LEU A 364 -3.43 48.13 -12.72
CA LEU A 364 -3.91 48.13 -14.10
C LEU A 364 -4.55 46.80 -14.47
N ALA A 365 -3.98 45.68 -14.03
CA ALA A 365 -4.56 44.35 -14.24
C ALA A 365 -5.94 44.22 -13.58
N ALA A 366 -6.13 44.77 -12.38
CA ALA A 366 -7.42 44.77 -11.71
C ALA A 366 -8.51 45.57 -12.47
N LEU A 367 -8.12 46.63 -13.18
CA LEU A 367 -9.04 47.48 -13.96
C LEU A 367 -9.28 46.99 -15.39
N SER A 368 -8.25 46.44 -16.03
CA SER A 368 -8.27 46.05 -17.46
C SER A 368 -8.41 44.55 -17.69
N GLY A 369 -8.24 43.73 -16.65
CA GLY A 369 -8.25 42.27 -16.71
C GLY A 369 -7.03 41.65 -17.39
N THR A 370 -6.02 42.44 -17.80
CA THR A 370 -4.87 41.95 -18.57
C THR A 370 -3.56 42.20 -17.81
N PRO A 371 -3.12 41.27 -16.95
CA PRO A 371 -1.84 41.39 -16.25
C PRO A 371 -0.64 41.22 -17.20
N LEU A 372 0.54 41.70 -16.78
CA LEU A 372 1.80 41.43 -17.47
C LEU A 372 2.12 39.93 -17.55
N PRO A 373 2.86 39.48 -18.58
CA PRO A 373 3.31 38.08 -18.67
C PRO A 373 4.00 37.54 -17.41
N CYS A 374 4.84 38.34 -16.74
CA CYS A 374 5.46 37.95 -15.46
C CYS A 374 4.42 37.71 -14.34
N LEU A 375 3.42 38.60 -14.21
CA LEU A 375 2.34 38.44 -13.23
C LEU A 375 1.43 37.26 -13.59
N GLN A 376 1.14 37.06 -14.88
CA GLN A 376 0.40 35.90 -15.38
C GLN A 376 1.13 34.58 -15.08
N ALA A 377 2.46 34.56 -15.17
CA ALA A 377 3.27 33.39 -14.87
C ALA A 377 3.20 33.04 -13.38
N ILE A 378 3.29 34.04 -12.49
CA ILE A 378 3.10 33.86 -11.04
C ILE A 378 1.67 33.37 -10.74
N ASP A 379 0.65 34.01 -11.34
CA ASP A 379 -0.75 33.60 -11.18
C ASP A 379 -0.96 32.15 -11.62
N ARG A 380 -0.36 31.74 -12.74
CA ARG A 380 -0.43 30.36 -13.24
C ARG A 380 0.23 29.38 -12.27
N ALA A 381 1.39 29.73 -11.71
CA ALA A 381 2.07 28.91 -10.70
C ALA A 381 1.18 28.68 -9.47
N HIS A 382 0.48 29.71 -8.98
CA HIS A 382 -0.46 29.59 -7.86
C HIS A 382 -1.71 28.77 -8.20
N LEU A 383 -2.30 28.95 -9.39
CA LEU A 383 -3.60 28.36 -9.75
C LEU A 383 -3.48 26.91 -10.25
N LYS A 384 -2.41 26.60 -10.98
CA LYS A 384 -2.15 25.29 -11.60
C LYS A 384 -0.64 25.01 -11.55
N PRO A 385 -0.11 24.66 -10.37
CA PRO A 385 1.31 24.32 -10.27
C PRO A 385 1.58 23.10 -11.14
N GLU A 386 2.67 23.16 -11.90
CA GLU A 386 3.10 22.06 -12.78
C GLU A 386 3.36 20.76 -12.02
N CYS A 387 3.71 20.85 -10.74
CA CYS A 387 3.87 19.70 -9.84
C CYS A 387 2.54 19.16 -9.26
N LEU A 388 1.36 19.70 -9.60
CA LEU A 388 0.07 19.34 -8.98
C LEU A 388 -0.19 17.83 -8.99
N ALA A 389 0.17 17.15 -10.08
CA ALA A 389 0.04 15.69 -10.17
C ALA A 389 0.89 15.00 -9.09
N GLY A 390 2.15 15.40 -8.93
CA GLY A 390 3.03 14.86 -7.89
C GLY A 390 2.62 15.23 -6.46
N VAL A 391 1.94 16.36 -6.26
CA VAL A 391 1.35 16.75 -4.97
C VAL A 391 0.15 15.86 -4.65
N ARG A 392 -0.77 15.68 -5.61
CA ARG A 392 -1.93 14.78 -5.48
C ARG A 392 -1.50 13.36 -5.13
N GLU A 393 -0.54 12.80 -5.86
CA GLU A 393 0.01 11.47 -5.58
C GLU A 393 0.52 11.35 -4.15
N ARG A 394 1.32 12.32 -3.69
CA ARG A 394 1.83 12.33 -2.32
C ARG A 394 0.71 12.39 -1.29
N LEU A 395 -0.29 13.25 -1.48
CA LEU A 395 -1.45 13.37 -0.59
C LEU A 395 -2.27 12.07 -0.53
N ASP A 396 -2.51 11.44 -1.68
CA ASP A 396 -3.25 10.17 -1.76
C ASP A 396 -2.47 9.00 -1.14
N HIS A 397 -1.15 9.07 -1.14
CA HIS A 397 -0.26 8.16 -0.42
C HIS A 397 0.02 8.53 1.04
N GLY A 398 -0.51 9.66 1.51
CA GLY A 398 -0.37 10.16 2.88
C GLY A 398 0.93 10.90 3.16
N ASP A 399 1.79 11.11 2.17
CA ASP A 399 3.02 11.91 2.26
C ASP A 399 2.71 13.41 2.25
N ASN A 400 2.07 13.89 3.32
CA ASN A 400 1.73 15.31 3.45
C ASN A 400 2.97 16.19 3.55
N ALA A 401 4.04 15.69 4.18
CA ALA A 401 5.29 16.43 4.32
C ALA A 401 5.97 16.64 2.97
N GLY A 402 6.08 15.58 2.14
CA GLY A 402 6.60 15.71 0.79
C GLY A 402 5.70 16.54 -0.12
N ALA A 403 4.37 16.46 0.05
CA ALA A 403 3.43 17.29 -0.70
C ALA A 403 3.63 18.78 -0.40
N LEU A 404 3.75 19.15 0.89
CA LEU A 404 4.04 20.53 1.31
C LEU A 404 5.42 20.98 0.83
N ALA A 405 6.46 20.17 1.00
CA ALA A 405 7.80 20.50 0.52
C ALA A 405 7.85 20.75 -0.99
N ALA A 406 7.08 20.00 -1.79
CA ALA A 406 6.98 20.23 -3.23
C ALA A 406 6.28 21.56 -3.56
N VAL A 407 5.26 21.94 -2.80
CA VAL A 407 4.57 23.24 -2.95
C VAL A 407 5.46 24.39 -2.52
N GLU A 408 6.12 24.26 -1.37
CA GLU A 408 7.04 25.27 -0.81
C GLU A 408 8.24 25.48 -1.73
N SER A 409 8.77 24.43 -2.36
CA SER A 409 9.85 24.56 -3.34
C SER A 409 9.44 25.32 -4.60
N LEU A 410 8.15 25.32 -4.95
CA LEU A 410 7.65 25.95 -6.17
C LEU A 410 7.16 27.38 -5.92
N LEU A 411 6.38 27.59 -4.87
CA LEU A 411 5.72 28.87 -4.57
C LEU A 411 6.47 29.69 -3.52
N GLY A 412 7.32 29.03 -2.75
CA GLY A 412 7.97 29.58 -1.56
C GLY A 412 7.23 29.23 -0.26
N PRO A 413 7.93 29.17 0.88
CA PRO A 413 7.35 28.80 2.18
C PRO A 413 6.33 29.81 2.72
N GLU A 414 6.47 31.09 2.36
CA GLU A 414 5.58 32.17 2.81
C GLU A 414 4.44 32.46 1.81
N ALA A 415 4.28 31.61 0.79
CA ALA A 415 3.29 31.80 -0.25
C ALA A 415 1.85 31.64 0.27
N VAL A 416 1.04 32.68 0.11
CA VAL A 416 -0.40 32.59 0.36
C VAL A 416 -1.08 31.87 -0.80
N LEU A 417 -1.67 30.70 -0.50
CA LEU A 417 -2.38 29.89 -1.50
C LEU A 417 -3.68 30.58 -1.96
N ARG A 418 -3.72 30.93 -3.25
CA ARG A 418 -4.92 31.44 -3.91
C ARG A 418 -5.93 30.32 -4.15
N SER A 419 -7.20 30.68 -4.33
CA SER A 419 -8.25 29.75 -4.73
C SER A 419 -7.91 29.09 -6.06
N GLY A 420 -8.05 27.77 -6.16
CA GLY A 420 -7.66 27.02 -7.35
C GLY A 420 -7.38 25.56 -7.02
N ALA A 421 -7.00 24.80 -8.05
CA ALA A 421 -6.92 23.35 -7.95
C ALA A 421 -5.98 22.86 -6.84
N LEU A 422 -4.84 23.54 -6.60
CA LEU A 422 -3.93 23.16 -5.51
C LEU A 422 -4.57 23.32 -4.13
N ARG A 423 -5.23 24.46 -3.87
CA ARG A 423 -5.90 24.73 -2.60
C ARG A 423 -7.04 23.74 -2.38
N ASP A 424 -7.83 23.48 -3.41
CA ASP A 424 -8.95 22.54 -3.37
C ASP A 424 -8.46 21.12 -3.00
N GLU A 425 -7.31 20.68 -3.53
CA GLU A 425 -6.72 19.38 -3.19
C GLU A 425 -6.24 19.29 -1.75
N LEU A 426 -5.58 20.34 -1.25
CA LEU A 426 -5.13 20.40 0.15
C LEU A 426 -6.32 20.43 1.11
N GLU A 427 -7.36 21.19 0.79
CA GLU A 427 -8.60 21.23 1.55
C GLU A 427 -9.32 19.87 1.51
N ALA A 428 -9.39 19.22 0.35
CA ALA A 428 -9.96 17.88 0.22
C ALA A 428 -9.16 16.85 1.04
N ALA A 429 -7.84 16.92 1.06
CA ALA A 429 -6.99 16.05 1.87
C ALA A 429 -7.21 16.28 3.38
N ALA A 430 -7.34 17.55 3.81
CA ALA A 430 -7.68 17.89 5.18
C ALA A 430 -9.07 17.36 5.57
N GLN A 431 -10.07 17.50 4.69
CA GLN A 431 -11.42 16.98 4.90
C GLN A 431 -11.44 15.45 5.00
N ARG A 432 -10.66 14.73 4.17
CA ARG A 432 -10.50 13.27 4.27
C ARG A 432 -10.02 12.85 5.66
N ARG A 433 -9.06 13.58 6.25
CA ARG A 433 -8.56 13.31 7.61
C ARG A 433 -9.63 13.53 8.68
N ILE A 434 -10.48 14.54 8.54
CA ILE A 434 -11.61 14.78 9.45
C ILE A 434 -12.60 13.62 9.34
N THR A 435 -13.01 13.25 8.12
CA THR A 435 -13.91 12.12 7.86
C THR A 435 -13.38 10.82 8.47
N HIS A 436 -12.08 10.57 8.36
CA HIS A 436 -11.44 9.40 8.96
C HIS A 436 -11.49 9.40 10.49
N LYS A 437 -11.24 10.54 11.14
CA LYS A 437 -11.40 10.65 12.60
C LYS A 437 -12.85 10.40 13.01
N LEU A 438 -13.81 10.99 12.30
CA LEU A 438 -15.24 10.76 12.56
C LEU A 438 -15.62 9.28 12.40
N PHE A 439 -15.07 8.59 11.40
CA PHE A 439 -15.24 7.14 11.24
C PHE A 439 -14.68 6.35 12.42
N ARG A 440 -13.47 6.69 12.88
CA ARG A 440 -12.81 6.02 14.02
C ARG A 440 -13.63 6.14 15.30
N GLU A 441 -14.15 7.33 15.56
CA GLU A 441 -15.02 7.61 16.72
C GLU A 441 -16.44 7.05 16.53
N GLY A 442 -16.77 6.48 15.37
CA GLY A 442 -18.10 5.95 15.05
C GLY A 442 -19.19 7.02 14.94
N LEU A 443 -18.81 8.27 14.75
CA LEU A 443 -19.72 9.41 14.60
C LEU A 443 -20.33 9.48 13.19
N VAL A 444 -19.79 8.72 12.24
CA VAL A 444 -20.31 8.55 10.88
C VAL A 444 -20.35 7.06 10.55
N GLY A 445 -21.54 6.45 10.65
CA GLY A 445 -21.71 4.99 10.66
C GLY A 445 -22.19 4.35 9.36
N ALA A 446 -22.59 5.15 8.37
CA ALA A 446 -22.92 4.66 7.04
C ALA A 446 -22.57 5.76 6.05
N GLY A 447 -21.59 5.54 5.18
CA GLY A 447 -21.40 6.40 4.02
C GLY A 447 -22.71 6.54 3.24
N PRO A 448 -22.89 7.60 2.43
CA PRO A 448 -24.09 7.72 1.60
C PRO A 448 -24.33 6.40 0.89
N ARG A 449 -25.56 5.87 1.00
CA ARG A 449 -25.99 4.72 0.20
C ARG A 449 -25.53 5.01 -1.22
N ARG A 450 -24.75 4.11 -1.81
CA ARG A 450 -24.50 4.16 -3.25
C ARG A 450 -25.87 4.05 -3.90
N ASP A 451 -26.48 5.19 -4.21
CA ASP A 451 -27.34 5.29 -5.36
C ASP A 451 -26.45 4.84 -6.51
N HIS A 452 -26.59 3.57 -6.87
CA HIS A 452 -26.13 3.12 -8.15
C HIS A 452 -26.68 4.14 -9.14
N PRO A 453 -25.84 4.85 -9.93
CA PRO A 453 -26.39 5.63 -11.02
C PRO A 453 -27.25 4.64 -11.80
N LYS A 454 -28.57 4.89 -11.80
CA LYS A 454 -29.51 4.08 -12.57
C LYS A 454 -28.90 4.02 -13.95
N ARG A 455 -28.36 2.84 -14.29
CA ARG A 455 -27.95 2.53 -15.66
C ARG A 455 -29.15 2.96 -16.48
N ARG A 456 -29.02 4.03 -17.25
CA ARG A 456 -30.01 4.39 -18.27
C ARG A 456 -30.15 3.10 -19.08
N ARG A 457 -31.27 2.39 -18.90
CA ARG A 457 -31.63 1.26 -19.73
C ARG A 457 -31.76 1.87 -21.12
N SER A 458 -30.78 1.61 -21.99
CA SER A 458 -31.00 1.72 -23.42
C SER A 458 -32.13 0.72 -23.74
N PRO A 459 -33.25 1.18 -24.30
CA PRO A 459 -34.33 0.31 -24.70
C PRO A 459 -33.97 -0.26 -26.07
N ASP A 460 -33.31 -1.40 -26.08
CA ASP A 460 -33.40 -2.34 -27.20
C ASP A 460 -32.71 -3.63 -26.80
N HIS A 461 -33.50 -4.61 -26.37
CA HIS A 461 -33.32 -5.99 -26.81
C HIS A 461 -34.65 -6.71 -26.60
N ARG A 462 -35.23 -7.08 -27.74
CA ARG A 462 -36.48 -7.79 -27.93
C ARG A 462 -36.50 -9.08 -27.10
N SER A 463 -37.61 -9.25 -26.40
CA SER A 463 -38.02 -10.49 -25.76
C SER A 463 -38.17 -11.59 -26.81
N HIS A 464 -37.38 -12.66 -26.73
CA HIS A 464 -37.70 -13.91 -27.42
C HIS A 464 -38.65 -14.73 -26.54
N PRO A 465 -39.83 -15.12 -27.03
CA PRO A 465 -40.73 -15.99 -26.30
C PRO A 465 -40.21 -17.43 -26.31
N ARG A 466 -40.47 -18.12 -25.19
CA ARG A 466 -40.31 -19.57 -25.05
C ARG A 466 -41.50 -20.24 -25.73
N ASP A 467 -41.25 -21.01 -26.77
CA ASP A 467 -42.16 -22.07 -27.19
C ASP A 467 -41.60 -23.43 -26.75
N ALA A 468 -42.44 -24.16 -26.01
CA ALA A 468 -42.36 -25.60 -25.86
C ALA A 468 -42.64 -26.26 -27.24
N THR A 469 -42.25 -27.49 -27.58
CA THR A 469 -42.73 -28.77 -27.05
C THR A 469 -42.21 -29.91 -27.96
N PHE A 470 -42.09 -31.14 -27.41
CA PHE A 470 -42.10 -32.49 -28.03
C PHE A 470 -41.04 -32.83 -29.12
N TYR A 471 -40.30 -33.94 -29.08
CA TYR A 471 -40.62 -35.34 -28.71
C TYR A 471 -39.51 -35.98 -27.85
#